data_AF-A0A6J7S8F6-F1
#
_entry.id   AF-A0A6J7S8F6-F1
#
_cell.length_a   1.000
_cell.length_b   1.000
_cell.length_c   1.000
_cell.angle_alpha   90.00
_cell.angle_beta   90.00
_cell.angle_gamma   90.00
#
_symmetry.space_group_name_H-M   'P 1'
#
loop_
_entity.id
_entity.type
_entity.pdbx_description
1 polymer ?
#
loop_
_entity_poly.entity_id
_entity_poly.type
_entity_poly.pdbx_seq_one_letter_code
_entity_poly.pdbx_strand_id
1 'polypeptide(L)'
;MTQQRSGQQKSNQQRSNQQARRRPRRVRRTQSAETVWKGLVIALIVFVVLASGNMVASAEGMPLGWQRSVAVATSGVIDRLTNLVSLNRPYDWAAQQLGVEQKNADFEFPDTKKPAPETAVTTTTLPPVRVPTAATPLNVVVAGDSTAKALGDMLKSSVTDIPELSITNYGKVSTGLARSDYFNWGARMQEIVATDAPEVTLFMVGANDGQSILEGDGTVVAQYGSAEWEEQYRARIAGIMDLNQGQGRRLIWVGEPNVGNPDIQQAVQTGNRIAQEEAKTRPWVSYFDVAKLVAGPDGKFADYITLPDGTTARCYAGDGVHMSVKCMNVVMDNLVPTLTGLYESSPDSTSSASTSTTSTTKPKG
;
A
#
# COMPACT_ATOMS: atom_id res chain seq x y z
N MET A 1 71.11 10.18 -60.26
CA MET A 1 70.17 10.48 -59.17
C MET A 1 69.51 9.20 -58.64
N THR A 2 70.28 8.28 -58.04
CA THR A 2 69.75 6.94 -57.69
C THR A 2 70.26 6.40 -56.35
N GLN A 3 71.03 7.19 -55.59
CA GLN A 3 71.51 6.81 -54.23
C GLN A 3 70.80 7.57 -53.09
N GLN A 4 70.10 8.66 -53.34
CA GLN A 4 69.39 9.40 -52.28
C GLN A 4 67.99 8.85 -51.94
N ARG A 5 67.36 8.06 -52.82
CA ARG A 5 66.01 7.51 -52.57
C ARG A 5 65.98 6.23 -51.72
N SER A 6 67.07 5.45 -51.65
CA SER A 6 67.08 4.19 -50.88
C SER A 6 67.33 4.39 -49.37
N GLY A 7 68.01 5.48 -48.98
CA GLY A 7 68.23 5.83 -47.57
C GLY A 7 66.96 6.30 -46.86
N GLN A 8 66.09 7.03 -47.58
CA GLN A 8 64.84 7.56 -47.02
C GLN A 8 63.80 6.47 -46.73
N GLN A 9 63.68 5.47 -47.62
CA GLN A 9 62.76 4.35 -47.42
C GLN A 9 63.15 3.44 -46.26
N LYS A 10 64.46 3.17 -46.05
CA LYS A 10 64.92 2.38 -44.89
C LYS A 10 64.68 3.11 -43.55
N SER A 11 64.80 4.43 -43.50
CA SER A 11 64.54 5.20 -42.27
C SER A 11 63.05 5.26 -41.90
N ASN A 12 62.15 5.32 -42.89
CA ASN A 12 60.71 5.35 -42.65
C ASN A 12 60.15 3.99 -42.23
N GLN A 13 60.74 2.88 -42.71
CA GLN A 13 60.32 1.53 -42.32
C GLN A 13 60.80 1.13 -40.92
N GLN A 14 61.93 1.69 -40.45
CA GLN A 14 62.36 1.54 -39.05
C GLN A 14 61.52 2.37 -38.07
N ARG A 15 61.05 3.55 -38.48
CA ARG A 15 60.15 4.39 -37.65
C ARG A 15 58.74 3.79 -37.51
N SER A 16 58.18 3.18 -38.56
CA SER A 16 56.85 2.55 -38.45
C SER A 16 56.85 1.29 -37.58
N ASN A 17 57.94 0.51 -37.58
CA ASN A 17 58.05 -0.69 -36.74
C ASN A 17 58.29 -0.39 -35.25
N GLN A 18 58.74 0.82 -34.88
CA GLN A 18 58.86 1.21 -33.47
C GLN A 18 57.55 1.73 -32.85
N GLN A 19 56.58 2.18 -33.67
CA GLN A 19 55.30 2.67 -33.16
C GLN A 19 54.24 1.57 -32.94
N ALA A 20 54.45 0.36 -33.44
CA ALA A 20 53.48 -0.74 -33.36
C ALA A 20 53.57 -1.61 -32.08
N ARG A 21 54.22 -1.15 -30.99
CA ARG A 21 54.41 -1.96 -29.77
C ARG A 21 54.22 -1.20 -28.45
N ARG A 22 53.11 -0.48 -28.24
CA ARG A 22 52.61 -0.18 -26.88
C ARG A 22 51.08 -0.08 -26.86
N ARG A 23 50.39 -1.23 -26.83
CA ARG A 23 49.00 -1.26 -26.36
C ARG A 23 49.01 -0.94 -24.86
N PRO A 24 48.32 0.10 -24.37
CA PRO A 24 48.28 0.40 -22.94
C PRO A 24 47.57 -0.76 -22.24
N ARG A 25 48.31 -1.46 -21.37
CA ARG A 25 47.77 -2.49 -20.49
C ARG A 25 46.82 -1.77 -19.52
N ARG A 26 45.50 -1.96 -19.64
CA ARG A 26 44.53 -1.45 -18.65
C ARG A 26 44.87 -2.10 -17.31
N VAL A 27 45.59 -1.39 -16.46
CA VAL A 27 45.76 -1.76 -15.06
C VAL A 27 44.42 -1.47 -14.41
N ARG A 28 43.67 -2.52 -14.07
CA ARG A 28 42.50 -2.41 -13.20
C ARG A 28 43.06 -1.98 -11.84
N ARG A 29 43.02 -0.68 -11.53
CA ARG A 29 43.35 -0.18 -10.19
C ARG A 29 42.31 -0.77 -9.23
N THR A 30 42.66 -1.85 -8.57
CA THR A 30 41.90 -2.33 -7.41
C THR A 30 42.14 -1.33 -6.30
N GLN A 31 41.06 -0.75 -5.76
CA GLN A 31 41.18 0.14 -4.61
C GLN A 31 41.74 -0.64 -3.41
N SER A 32 42.47 0.03 -2.52
CA SER A 32 42.97 -0.61 -1.30
C SER A 32 41.80 -1.05 -0.43
N ALA A 33 41.98 -2.14 0.32
CA ALA A 33 40.98 -2.65 1.26
C ALA A 33 40.52 -1.57 2.26
N GLU A 34 41.43 -0.65 2.63
CA GLU A 34 41.14 0.48 3.50
C GLU A 34 40.18 1.50 2.86
N THR A 35 40.34 1.82 1.57
CA THR A 35 39.43 2.74 0.86
C THR A 35 38.05 2.11 0.68
N VAL A 36 37.99 0.81 0.39
CA VAL A 36 36.73 0.05 0.33
C VAL A 36 36.05 0.04 1.70
N TRP A 37 36.81 -0.20 2.78
CA TRP A 37 36.31 -0.20 4.14
C TRP A 37 35.76 1.17 4.56
N LYS A 38 36.51 2.25 4.31
CA LYS A 38 36.05 3.64 4.57
C LYS A 38 34.78 3.96 3.78
N GLY A 39 34.73 3.55 2.50
CA GLY A 39 33.53 3.70 1.67
C GLY A 39 32.32 2.96 2.25
N LEU A 40 32.50 1.72 2.73
CA LEU A 40 31.45 0.94 3.38
C LEU A 40 30.97 1.57 4.69
N VAL A 41 31.87 2.08 5.52
CA VAL A 41 31.52 2.76 6.78
C VAL A 41 30.74 4.04 6.50
N ILE A 42 31.18 4.85 5.54
CA ILE A 42 30.46 6.08 5.14
C ILE A 42 29.08 5.72 4.57
N ALA A 43 29.00 4.71 3.70
CA ALA A 43 27.72 4.25 3.15
C ALA A 43 26.78 3.71 4.25
N LEU A 44 27.32 3.01 5.24
CA LEU A 44 26.55 2.54 6.40
C LEU A 44 26.05 3.70 7.25
N ILE A 45 26.88 4.71 7.52
CA ILE A 45 26.47 5.91 8.27
C ILE A 45 25.38 6.67 7.51
N VAL A 46 25.55 6.87 6.20
CA VAL A 46 24.54 7.52 5.34
C VAL A 46 23.25 6.69 5.33
N PHE A 47 23.35 5.36 5.23
CA PHE A 47 22.19 4.47 5.29
C PHE A 47 21.47 4.58 6.65
N VAL A 48 22.20 4.54 7.77
CA VAL A 48 21.62 4.67 9.12
C VAL A 48 20.94 6.02 9.31
N VAL A 49 21.55 7.11 8.84
CA VAL A 49 20.94 8.45 8.90
C VAL A 49 19.67 8.51 8.05
N LEU A 50 19.74 8.08 6.78
CA LEU A 50 18.60 8.11 5.86
C LEU A 50 17.47 7.13 6.25
N ALA A 51 17.81 6.04 6.92
CA ALA A 51 16.84 5.03 7.36
C ALA A 51 16.33 5.28 8.79
N SER A 52 16.91 6.21 9.55
CA SER A 52 16.63 6.39 10.98
C SER A 52 15.16 6.67 11.29
N GLY A 53 14.51 7.56 10.53
CA GLY A 53 13.07 7.85 10.69
C GLY A 53 12.18 6.63 10.44
N ASN A 54 12.48 5.85 9.38
CA ASN A 54 11.79 4.58 9.12
C ASN A 54 12.06 3.54 10.21
N MET A 55 13.24 3.53 10.84
CA MET A 55 13.56 2.60 11.92
C MET A 55 12.81 2.91 13.21
N VAL A 56 12.64 4.19 13.56
CA VAL A 56 11.82 4.59 14.72
C VAL A 56 10.36 4.23 14.47
N ALA A 57 9.79 4.63 13.34
CA ALA A 57 8.41 4.28 12.98
C ALA A 57 8.20 2.76 12.94
N SER A 58 9.14 2.00 12.35
CA SER A 58 9.08 0.54 12.33
C SER A 58 9.16 -0.08 13.72
N ALA A 59 9.97 0.50 14.62
CA ALA A 59 10.08 0.04 16.01
C ALA A 59 8.81 0.36 16.80
N GLU A 60 8.21 1.53 16.59
CA GLU A 60 6.99 1.96 17.29
C GLU A 60 5.77 1.14 16.86
N GLY A 61 5.70 0.73 15.58
CA GLY A 61 4.66 -0.12 15.01
C GLY A 61 4.80 -1.62 15.30
N MET A 62 5.85 -2.04 16.02
CA MET A 62 5.95 -3.44 16.47
C MET A 62 4.81 -3.79 17.46
N PRO A 63 4.38 -5.06 17.52
CA PRO A 63 3.47 -5.53 18.56
C PRO A 63 3.99 -5.16 19.95
N LEU A 64 3.05 -4.86 20.87
CA LEU A 64 3.39 -4.58 22.26
C LEU A 64 4.23 -5.73 22.85
N GLY A 65 5.38 -5.39 23.45
CA GLY A 65 6.27 -6.38 24.03
C GLY A 65 7.64 -5.82 24.40
N TRP A 66 8.47 -6.67 24.99
CA TRP A 66 9.83 -6.29 25.42
C TRP A 66 10.75 -6.04 24.22
N GLN A 67 10.56 -6.75 23.11
CA GLN A 67 11.33 -6.57 21.87
C GLN A 67 11.09 -5.17 21.28
N ARG A 68 9.82 -4.73 21.22
CA ARG A 68 9.45 -3.35 20.89
C ARG A 68 10.13 -2.36 21.83
N SER A 69 10.09 -2.61 23.14
CA SER A 69 10.68 -1.71 24.13
C SER A 69 12.19 -1.51 23.91
N VAL A 70 12.91 -2.58 23.56
CA VAL A 70 14.35 -2.53 23.21
C VAL A 70 14.56 -1.87 21.85
N ALA A 71 13.72 -2.16 20.84
CA ALA A 71 13.80 -1.54 19.53
C ALA A 71 13.57 -0.02 19.58
N VAL A 72 12.56 0.43 20.32
CA VAL A 72 12.27 1.87 20.56
C VAL A 72 13.38 2.52 21.39
N ALA A 73 13.90 1.83 22.42
CA ALA A 73 14.99 2.37 23.22
C ALA A 73 16.29 2.53 22.40
N THR A 74 16.61 1.55 21.55
CA THR A 74 17.81 1.60 20.71
C THR A 74 17.66 2.57 19.54
N SER A 75 16.50 2.62 18.88
CA SER A 75 16.22 3.59 17.82
C SER A 75 16.16 5.02 18.35
N GLY A 76 15.59 5.24 19.53
CA GLY A 76 15.54 6.54 20.21
C GLY A 76 16.90 7.06 20.69
N VAL A 77 17.90 6.18 20.88
CA VAL A 77 19.30 6.60 21.12
C VAL A 77 19.97 7.02 19.81
N ILE A 78 19.72 6.30 18.72
CA ILE A 78 20.21 6.64 17.38
C ILE A 78 19.61 7.97 16.92
N ASP A 79 18.30 8.18 17.10
CA ASP A 79 17.60 9.41 16.74
C ASP A 79 18.08 10.63 17.54
N ARG A 80 18.36 10.47 18.84
CA ARG A 80 18.98 11.53 19.65
C ARG A 80 20.37 11.91 19.17
N LEU A 81 21.17 10.95 18.70
CA LEU A 81 22.51 11.19 18.17
C LEU A 81 22.47 11.87 16.79
N THR A 82 21.52 11.51 15.92
CA THR A 82 21.33 12.16 14.60
C THR A 82 20.76 13.57 14.73
N ASN A 83 19.85 13.79 15.68
CA ASN A 83 19.31 15.12 16.00
C ASN A 83 20.39 16.07 16.55
N LEU A 84 21.33 15.56 17.36
CA LEU A 84 22.46 16.34 17.88
C LEU A 84 23.37 16.90 16.76
N VAL A 85 23.42 16.22 15.61
CA VAL A 85 24.27 16.59 14.45
C VAL A 85 23.45 17.25 13.33
N SER A 86 22.13 17.46 13.49
CA SER A 86 21.22 18.05 12.50
C SER A 86 21.22 17.34 11.12
N LEU A 87 21.61 16.07 11.08
CA LEU A 87 21.68 15.28 9.84
C LEU A 87 20.30 14.90 9.27
N ASN A 88 19.25 14.96 10.10
CA ASN A 88 17.87 14.60 9.72
C ASN A 88 17.07 15.76 9.10
N ARG A 89 17.51 17.02 9.23
CA ARG A 89 16.74 18.19 8.76
C ARG A 89 16.32 18.17 7.28
N PRO A 90 17.14 17.66 6.33
CA PRO A 90 16.71 17.53 4.93
C PRO A 90 15.66 16.44 4.72
N TYR A 91 15.72 15.36 5.52
CA TYR A 91 14.72 14.29 5.50
C TYR A 91 13.43 14.75 6.16
N ASP A 92 13.48 15.41 7.31
CA ASP A 92 12.30 15.96 8.00
C ASP A 92 11.62 17.03 7.16
N TRP A 93 12.39 17.86 6.47
CA TRP A 93 11.88 18.79 5.46
C TRP A 93 11.22 18.05 4.28
N ALA A 94 11.86 17.01 3.74
CA ALA A 94 11.28 16.21 2.66
C ALA A 94 10.03 15.44 3.13
N ALA A 95 10.02 14.89 4.34
CA ALA A 95 8.91 14.19 4.96
C ALA A 95 7.75 15.15 5.27
N GLN A 96 8.01 16.39 5.68
CA GLN A 96 7.00 17.44 5.82
C GLN A 96 6.42 17.88 4.47
N GLN A 97 7.24 17.97 3.42
CA GLN A 97 6.76 18.28 2.07
C GLN A 97 6.03 17.09 1.41
N LEU A 98 6.28 15.87 1.87
CA LEU A 98 5.65 14.62 1.39
C LEU A 98 4.52 14.12 2.32
N GLY A 99 4.20 14.83 3.40
CA GLY A 99 3.12 14.47 4.35
C GLY A 99 3.35 13.19 5.17
N VAL A 100 4.62 12.78 5.37
CA VAL A 100 4.98 11.48 5.98
C VAL A 100 4.98 11.50 7.51
N GLU A 101 5.15 12.66 8.14
CA GLU A 101 4.92 12.87 9.58
C GLU A 101 3.61 13.64 9.79
N GLN A 102 2.52 12.91 10.03
CA GLN A 102 1.29 13.51 10.53
C GLN A 102 1.07 13.05 11.96
N LYS A 103 1.65 13.85 12.86
CA LYS A 103 1.39 13.75 14.29
C LYS A 103 -0.04 14.23 14.56
N ASN A 104 -0.90 13.28 14.90
CA ASN A 104 -2.12 13.37 15.70
C ASN A 104 -3.05 14.55 15.39
N ALA A 105 -4.03 14.33 14.53
CA ALA A 105 -5.33 14.96 14.76
C ALA A 105 -6.03 14.18 15.90
N ASP A 106 -6.65 14.91 16.84
CA ASP A 106 -7.28 14.41 18.08
C ASP A 106 -8.58 13.62 17.83
N PHE A 107 -8.66 12.87 16.72
CA PHE A 107 -9.81 12.03 16.44
C PHE A 107 -9.80 10.82 17.38
N GLU A 108 -10.76 10.76 18.29
CA GLU A 108 -11.04 9.55 19.06
C GLU A 108 -12.24 8.84 18.44
N PHE A 109 -12.13 7.51 18.31
CA PHE A 109 -13.31 6.73 17.95
C PHE A 109 -14.33 6.84 19.08
N PRO A 110 -15.64 6.95 18.77
CA PRO A 110 -16.65 7.08 19.80
C PRO A 110 -16.62 5.88 20.76
N ASP A 111 -16.45 6.14 22.04
CA ASP A 111 -16.46 5.13 23.11
C ASP A 111 -17.84 4.45 23.17
N THR A 112 -17.89 3.12 23.16
CA THR A 112 -19.15 2.35 23.09
C THR A 112 -20.07 2.56 24.29
N LYS A 113 -19.54 3.13 25.37
CA LYS A 113 -20.31 3.53 26.57
C LYS A 113 -21.13 4.81 26.37
N LYS A 114 -20.84 5.61 25.35
CA LYS A 114 -21.62 6.81 25.03
C LYS A 114 -22.74 6.42 24.04
N PRO A 115 -24.02 6.70 24.35
CA PRO A 115 -25.11 6.36 23.45
C PRO A 115 -24.88 7.02 22.09
N ALA A 116 -24.92 6.20 21.04
CA ALA A 116 -24.84 6.66 19.66
C ALA A 116 -25.90 7.73 19.43
N PRO A 117 -25.59 8.86 18.75
CA PRO A 117 -26.60 9.79 18.31
C PRO A 117 -27.66 9.03 17.51
N GLU A 118 -28.93 9.27 17.83
CA GLU A 118 -30.08 8.65 17.19
C GLU A 118 -30.14 9.15 15.73
N THR A 119 -29.41 8.48 14.84
CA THR A 119 -29.35 8.87 13.43
C THR A 119 -30.68 8.52 12.77
N ALA A 120 -31.41 9.57 12.39
CA ALA A 120 -32.65 9.49 11.65
C ALA A 120 -32.51 8.59 10.42
N VAL A 121 -33.39 7.60 10.32
CA VAL A 121 -33.49 6.64 9.22
C VAL A 121 -33.77 7.40 7.93
N THR A 122 -32.72 7.64 7.14
CA THR A 122 -32.84 8.26 5.81
C THR A 122 -32.85 7.16 4.76
N THR A 123 -33.74 7.31 3.78
CA THR A 123 -34.00 6.47 2.60
C THR A 123 -32.85 5.53 2.20
N THR A 124 -33.14 4.23 2.19
CA THR A 124 -32.21 3.08 2.06
C THR A 124 -31.47 2.95 0.72
N THR A 125 -31.75 3.80 -0.27
CA THR A 125 -31.18 3.66 -1.62
C THR A 125 -30.15 4.75 -1.89
N LEU A 126 -28.90 4.34 -2.06
CA LEU A 126 -27.82 5.25 -2.45
C LEU A 126 -28.02 5.76 -3.89
N PRO A 127 -27.60 7.00 -4.18
CA PRO A 127 -27.58 7.48 -5.55
C PRO A 127 -26.65 6.60 -6.41
N PRO A 128 -26.97 6.35 -7.68
CA PRO A 128 -26.11 5.56 -8.55
C PRO A 128 -24.72 6.20 -8.67
N VAL A 129 -23.69 5.38 -8.86
CA VAL A 129 -22.36 5.88 -9.18
C VAL A 129 -22.42 6.44 -10.61
N ARG A 130 -21.83 7.63 -10.81
CA ARG A 130 -21.77 8.25 -12.15
C ARG A 130 -20.97 7.38 -13.10
N VAL A 131 -21.20 7.53 -14.40
CA VAL A 131 -20.35 6.91 -15.42
C VAL A 131 -19.07 7.74 -15.57
N PRO A 132 -17.88 7.23 -15.17
CA PRO A 132 -16.62 7.92 -15.35
C PRO A 132 -16.16 7.93 -16.81
N THR A 133 -15.23 8.82 -17.13
CA THR A 133 -14.55 8.89 -18.43
C THR A 133 -13.06 9.10 -18.20
N ALA A 134 -12.23 8.91 -19.22
CA ALA A 134 -10.81 9.24 -19.15
C ALA A 134 -10.53 10.71 -18.75
N ALA A 135 -11.42 11.65 -19.09
CA ALA A 135 -11.26 13.06 -18.74
C ALA A 135 -11.70 13.37 -17.31
N THR A 136 -12.62 12.57 -16.76
CA THR A 136 -13.15 12.69 -15.40
C THR A 136 -13.24 11.29 -14.79
N PRO A 137 -12.09 10.69 -14.43
CA PRO A 137 -12.05 9.31 -13.91
C PRO A 137 -12.76 9.22 -12.56
N LEU A 138 -13.24 8.03 -12.21
CA LEU A 138 -13.74 7.70 -10.88
C LEU A 138 -12.59 7.80 -9.88
N ASN A 139 -12.76 8.61 -8.84
CA ASN A 139 -11.74 8.78 -7.82
C ASN A 139 -11.80 7.65 -6.79
N VAL A 140 -10.78 6.78 -6.80
CA VAL A 140 -10.68 5.63 -5.91
C VAL A 140 -9.47 5.80 -4.99
N VAL A 141 -9.71 5.76 -3.68
CA VAL A 141 -8.66 5.76 -2.66
C VAL A 141 -8.51 4.37 -2.06
N VAL A 142 -7.28 3.87 -1.95
CA VAL A 142 -6.92 2.68 -1.17
C VAL A 142 -6.24 3.13 0.12
N ALA A 143 -6.70 2.65 1.26
CA ALA A 143 -6.16 2.98 2.57
C ALA A 143 -6.14 1.76 3.49
N GLY A 144 -5.26 1.77 4.48
CA GLY A 144 -5.08 0.68 5.42
C GLY A 144 -3.63 0.24 5.58
N ASP A 145 -3.39 -0.97 6.10
CA ASP A 145 -2.06 -1.38 6.54
C ASP A 145 -1.10 -1.80 5.39
N SER A 146 -0.09 -2.63 5.66
CA SER A 146 0.84 -3.11 4.63
C SER A 146 0.17 -3.98 3.56
N THR A 147 -0.90 -4.70 3.90
CA THR A 147 -1.65 -5.53 2.95
C THR A 147 -2.43 -4.64 1.99
N ALA A 148 -3.08 -3.57 2.52
CA ALA A 148 -3.75 -2.54 1.74
C ALA A 148 -2.78 -1.83 0.79
N LYS A 149 -1.57 -1.52 1.28
CA LYS A 149 -0.54 -0.92 0.46
C LYS A 149 -0.21 -1.80 -0.74
N ALA A 150 0.00 -3.10 -0.53
CA ALA A 150 0.29 -4.04 -1.60
C ALA A 150 -0.90 -4.20 -2.58
N LEU A 151 -2.12 -4.26 -2.05
CA LEU A 151 -3.35 -4.29 -2.85
C LEU A 151 -3.45 -3.05 -3.76
N GLY A 152 -3.25 -1.85 -3.20
CA GLY A 152 -3.35 -0.60 -3.94
C GLY A 152 -2.25 -0.42 -4.99
N ASP A 153 -1.02 -0.86 -4.69
CA ASP A 153 0.08 -0.85 -5.66
C ASP A 153 -0.23 -1.80 -6.83
N MET A 154 -0.77 -2.99 -6.54
CA MET A 154 -1.19 -3.92 -7.60
C MET A 154 -2.36 -3.36 -8.40
N LEU A 155 -3.41 -2.86 -7.74
CA LEU A 155 -4.59 -2.30 -8.40
C LEU A 155 -4.20 -1.19 -9.36
N LYS A 156 -3.32 -0.27 -8.94
CA LYS A 156 -2.82 0.81 -9.78
C LYS A 156 -2.11 0.30 -11.04
N SER A 157 -1.40 -0.83 -10.94
CA SER A 157 -0.76 -1.47 -12.10
C SER A 157 -1.75 -2.25 -12.98
N SER A 158 -2.82 -2.78 -12.40
CA SER A 158 -3.83 -3.59 -13.09
C SER A 158 -4.86 -2.78 -13.88
N VAL A 159 -4.99 -1.47 -13.60
CA VAL A 159 -5.99 -0.60 -14.26
C VAL A 159 -5.39 0.42 -15.23
N THR A 160 -4.13 0.23 -15.64
CA THR A 160 -3.43 1.20 -16.51
C THR A 160 -4.09 1.40 -17.89
N ASP A 161 -4.85 0.41 -18.35
CA ASP A 161 -5.63 0.41 -19.57
C ASP A 161 -7.12 0.76 -19.35
N ILE A 162 -7.50 1.10 -18.11
CA ILE A 162 -8.85 1.54 -17.71
C ILE A 162 -8.76 3.01 -17.25
N PRO A 163 -8.68 3.99 -18.19
CA PRO A 163 -8.50 5.39 -17.85
C PRO A 163 -9.70 5.99 -17.09
N GLU A 164 -10.81 5.27 -17.00
CA GLU A 164 -11.98 5.59 -16.17
C GLU A 164 -11.70 5.50 -14.67
N LEU A 165 -10.60 4.89 -14.24
CA LEU A 165 -10.26 4.74 -12.82
C LEU A 165 -9.01 5.56 -12.47
N SER A 166 -9.09 6.36 -11.40
CA SER A 166 -7.94 7.05 -10.81
C SER A 166 -7.69 6.49 -9.42
N ILE A 167 -6.51 5.88 -9.21
CA ILE A 167 -6.17 5.20 -7.97
C ILE A 167 -5.12 5.99 -7.18
N THR A 168 -5.47 6.36 -5.95
CA THR A 168 -4.55 6.93 -4.95
C THR A 168 -4.36 5.92 -3.82
N ASN A 169 -3.10 5.62 -3.46
CA ASN A 169 -2.77 4.62 -2.45
C ASN A 169 -2.15 5.29 -1.21
N TYR A 170 -2.84 5.21 -0.08
CA TYR A 170 -2.42 5.68 1.24
C TYR A 170 -2.06 4.54 2.20
N GLY A 171 -1.78 3.34 1.70
CA GLY A 171 -1.38 2.22 2.55
C GLY A 171 -0.14 2.52 3.40
N LYS A 172 -0.22 2.26 4.71
CA LYS A 172 0.85 2.53 5.68
C LYS A 172 1.25 1.26 6.42
N VAL A 173 2.50 0.86 6.23
CA VAL A 173 3.04 -0.37 6.80
C VAL A 173 3.04 -0.37 8.34
N SER A 174 2.87 -1.56 8.93
CA SER A 174 2.90 -1.79 10.38
C SER A 174 1.86 -1.01 11.18
N THR A 175 0.76 -0.58 10.54
CA THR A 175 -0.36 0.10 11.21
C THR A 175 -1.56 -0.83 11.36
N GLY A 176 -2.53 -0.41 12.16
CA GLY A 176 -3.78 -1.13 12.38
C GLY A 176 -4.76 -0.25 13.14
N LEU A 177 -5.97 -0.74 13.38
CA LEU A 177 -6.97 -0.04 14.16
C LEU A 177 -6.76 -0.13 15.68
N ALA A 178 -5.93 -1.02 16.20
CA ALA A 178 -5.74 -1.19 17.65
C ALA A 178 -4.87 -0.10 18.30
N ARG A 179 -3.96 0.53 17.55
CA ARG A 179 -2.89 1.38 18.10
C ARG A 179 -2.97 2.82 17.57
N SER A 180 -3.99 3.57 18.01
CA SER A 180 -4.16 4.98 17.64
C SER A 180 -3.02 5.87 18.15
N ASP A 181 -2.31 5.45 19.21
CA ASP A 181 -1.08 6.10 19.70
C ASP A 181 0.06 6.06 18.67
N TYR A 182 0.07 5.04 17.81
CA TYR A 182 1.07 4.87 16.77
C TYR A 182 0.60 5.43 15.43
N PHE A 183 -0.61 5.07 14.99
CA PHE A 183 -1.19 5.62 13.76
C PHE A 183 -2.72 5.65 13.85
N ASN A 184 -3.29 6.84 13.74
CA ASN A 184 -4.72 7.03 13.86
C ASN A 184 -5.42 7.00 12.49
N TRP A 185 -5.91 5.82 12.11
CA TRP A 185 -6.66 5.63 10.86
C TRP A 185 -7.97 6.41 10.81
N GLY A 186 -8.64 6.67 11.93
CA GLY A 186 -9.86 7.47 11.97
C GLY A 186 -9.58 8.92 11.57
N ALA A 187 -8.57 9.53 12.21
CA ALA A 187 -8.10 10.87 11.86
C ALA A 187 -7.66 10.95 10.39
N ARG A 188 -6.89 9.95 9.94
CA ARG A 188 -6.39 9.89 8.56
C ARG A 188 -7.52 9.73 7.54
N MET A 189 -8.52 8.90 7.84
CA MET A 189 -9.67 8.72 6.95
C MET A 189 -10.50 10.01 6.86
N GLN A 190 -10.69 10.72 7.97
CA GLN A 190 -11.37 12.01 7.96
C GLN A 190 -10.66 13.02 7.05
N GLU A 191 -9.33 13.08 7.13
CA GLU A 191 -8.52 13.92 6.23
C GLU A 191 -8.68 13.51 4.77
N ILE A 192 -8.50 12.23 4.45
CA ILE A 192 -8.66 11.68 3.08
C ILE A 192 -10.03 12.06 2.51
N VAL A 193 -11.10 11.87 3.28
CA VAL A 193 -12.46 12.22 2.84
C VAL A 193 -12.60 13.71 2.57
N ALA A 194 -11.95 14.56 3.37
CA ALA A 194 -12.01 16.01 3.22
C ALA A 194 -11.13 16.55 2.08
N THR A 195 -9.94 15.98 1.87
CA THR A 195 -8.95 16.49 0.91
C THR A 195 -9.11 15.89 -0.48
N ASP A 196 -9.29 14.57 -0.55
CA ASP A 196 -9.32 13.86 -1.82
C ASP A 196 -10.74 13.70 -2.35
N ALA A 197 -11.76 13.80 -1.48
CA ALA A 197 -13.16 13.56 -1.82
C ALA A 197 -13.34 12.28 -2.67
N PRO A 198 -12.91 11.10 -2.15
CA PRO A 198 -13.01 9.85 -2.89
C PRO A 198 -14.47 9.53 -3.18
N GLU A 199 -14.73 8.98 -4.37
CA GLU A 199 -16.04 8.41 -4.71
C GLU A 199 -16.13 6.97 -4.23
N VAL A 200 -15.01 6.26 -4.27
CA VAL A 200 -14.85 4.92 -3.73
C VAL A 200 -13.62 4.86 -2.83
N THR A 201 -13.80 4.36 -1.62
CA THR A 201 -12.70 4.01 -0.71
C THR A 201 -12.58 2.49 -0.66
N LEU A 202 -11.39 1.95 -0.89
CA LEU A 202 -11.01 0.59 -0.56
C LEU A 202 -10.25 0.63 0.77
N PHE A 203 -10.78 -0.02 1.81
CA PHE A 203 -10.13 -0.06 3.12
C PHE A 203 -9.81 -1.50 3.53
N MET A 204 -8.54 -1.79 3.81
CA MET A 204 -8.06 -3.13 4.17
C MET A 204 -7.16 -3.03 5.40
N VAL A 205 -7.50 -3.72 6.49
CA VAL A 205 -6.72 -3.66 7.72
C VAL A 205 -7.00 -4.88 8.58
N GLY A 206 -6.01 -5.27 9.38
CA GLY A 206 -6.21 -6.20 10.49
C GLY A 206 -4.98 -7.05 10.80
N ALA A 207 -4.00 -7.09 9.91
CA ALA A 207 -2.82 -7.93 10.06
C ALA A 207 -1.96 -7.57 11.28
N ASN A 208 -2.08 -6.33 11.79
CA ASN A 208 -1.31 -5.85 12.95
C ASN A 208 -2.16 -5.66 14.22
N ASP A 209 -3.44 -6.04 14.19
CA ASP A 209 -4.40 -5.68 15.25
C ASP A 209 -4.51 -6.71 16.38
N GLY A 210 -3.74 -7.80 16.33
CA GLY A 210 -3.63 -8.80 17.41
C GLY A 210 -2.91 -8.31 18.67
N GLN A 211 -3.27 -7.14 19.19
CA GLN A 211 -2.67 -6.49 20.34
C GLN A 211 -3.68 -5.59 21.09
N SER A 212 -3.38 -5.21 22.32
CA SER A 212 -4.27 -4.39 23.14
C SER A 212 -4.59 -3.05 22.46
N ILE A 213 -5.81 -2.57 22.69
CA ILE A 213 -6.30 -1.32 22.12
C ILE A 213 -5.78 -0.15 22.95
N LEU A 214 -5.06 0.74 22.28
CA LEU A 214 -4.55 1.99 22.83
C LEU A 214 -5.20 3.19 22.13
N GLU A 215 -5.52 4.22 22.90
CA GLU A 215 -5.94 5.54 22.39
C GLU A 215 -4.75 6.40 21.98
N GLY A 216 -5.00 7.57 21.38
CA GLY A 216 -3.95 8.46 20.84
C GLY A 216 -2.92 8.93 21.87
N ASP A 217 -3.29 8.97 23.16
CA ASP A 217 -2.41 9.33 24.28
C ASP A 217 -1.62 8.13 24.85
N GLY A 218 -1.82 6.93 24.30
CA GLY A 218 -1.20 5.69 24.76
C GLY A 218 -1.97 4.98 25.88
N THR A 219 -3.12 5.49 26.31
CA THR A 219 -3.97 4.84 27.31
C THR A 219 -4.49 3.51 26.77
N VAL A 220 -4.27 2.42 27.51
CA VAL A 220 -4.82 1.10 27.18
C VAL A 220 -6.28 1.05 27.58
N VAL A 221 -7.19 0.93 26.61
CA VAL A 221 -8.65 0.91 26.85
C VAL A 221 -9.25 -0.49 26.82
N ALA A 222 -8.61 -1.44 26.14
CA ALA A 222 -9.01 -2.85 26.18
C ALA A 222 -7.84 -3.81 25.93
N GLN A 223 -7.81 -4.93 26.66
CA GLN A 223 -6.75 -5.95 26.52
C GLN A 223 -7.09 -6.95 25.42
N TYR A 224 -6.13 -7.30 24.55
CA TYR A 224 -6.37 -8.28 23.49
C TYR A 224 -6.92 -9.61 24.03
N GLY A 225 -7.92 -10.16 23.34
CA GLY A 225 -8.62 -11.37 23.73
C GLY A 225 -9.75 -11.20 24.76
N SER A 226 -9.98 -9.98 25.27
CA SER A 226 -11.13 -9.68 26.13
C SER A 226 -12.40 -9.38 25.30
N ALA A 227 -13.57 -9.47 25.93
CA ALA A 227 -14.83 -9.09 25.29
C ALA A 227 -14.88 -7.58 24.99
N GLU A 228 -14.32 -6.78 25.90
CA GLU A 228 -14.18 -5.34 25.75
C GLU A 228 -13.30 -4.98 24.55
N TRP A 229 -12.28 -5.79 24.24
CA TRP A 229 -11.46 -5.57 23.05
C TRP A 229 -12.26 -5.75 21.77
N GLU A 230 -13.09 -6.79 21.69
CA GLU A 230 -13.92 -7.00 20.50
C GLU A 230 -14.92 -5.86 20.32
N GLU A 231 -15.55 -5.42 21.41
CA GLU A 231 -16.48 -4.29 21.41
C GLU A 231 -15.82 -2.99 20.92
N GLN A 232 -14.66 -2.66 21.48
CA GLN A 232 -13.91 -1.46 21.08
C GLN A 232 -13.38 -1.56 19.64
N TYR A 233 -12.89 -2.74 19.23
CA TYR A 233 -12.45 -2.96 17.86
C TYR A 233 -13.59 -2.82 16.85
N ARG A 234 -14.78 -3.33 17.18
CA ARG A 234 -16.02 -3.12 16.41
C ARG A 234 -16.36 -1.65 16.28
N ALA A 235 -16.26 -0.87 17.35
CA ALA A 235 -16.49 0.57 17.30
C ALA A 235 -15.53 1.29 16.35
N ARG A 236 -14.26 0.87 16.31
CA ARG A 236 -13.26 1.44 15.39
C ARG A 236 -13.54 1.08 13.93
N ILE A 237 -13.92 -0.17 13.65
CA ILE A 237 -14.38 -0.60 12.31
C ILE A 237 -15.61 0.21 11.87
N ALA A 238 -16.63 0.28 12.73
CA ALA A 238 -17.84 1.06 12.51
C ALA A 238 -17.51 2.54 12.22
N GLY A 239 -16.63 3.16 13.01
CA GLY A 239 -16.23 4.55 12.82
C GLY A 239 -15.57 4.83 11.47
N ILE A 240 -14.70 3.93 10.97
CA ILE A 240 -14.15 4.06 9.62
C ILE A 240 -15.25 3.98 8.55
N MET A 241 -16.20 3.07 8.73
CA MET A 241 -17.34 2.94 7.82
C MET A 241 -18.20 4.21 7.81
N ASP A 242 -18.47 4.77 8.99
CA ASP A 242 -19.31 5.95 9.16
C ASP A 242 -18.65 7.24 8.65
N LEU A 243 -17.31 7.36 8.76
CA LEU A 243 -16.56 8.46 8.15
C LEU A 243 -16.69 8.52 6.62
N ASN A 244 -16.98 7.37 5.98
CA ASN A 244 -17.20 7.30 4.53
C ASN A 244 -18.66 7.57 4.14
N GLN A 245 -19.58 7.74 5.10
CA GLN A 245 -20.99 8.04 4.81
C GLN A 245 -21.15 9.43 4.15
N GLY A 246 -22.06 9.53 3.18
CA GLY A 246 -22.49 10.80 2.59
C GLY A 246 -21.97 11.05 1.17
N GLN A 247 -22.54 12.07 0.51
CA GLN A 247 -22.19 12.52 -0.86
C GLN A 247 -22.14 11.40 -1.93
N GLY A 248 -22.91 10.32 -1.73
CA GLY A 248 -22.92 9.19 -2.66
C GLY A 248 -21.63 8.37 -2.70
N ARG A 249 -20.73 8.54 -1.72
CA ARG A 249 -19.52 7.73 -1.59
C ARG A 249 -19.84 6.24 -1.39
N ARG A 250 -18.87 5.40 -1.72
CA ARG A 250 -18.87 3.97 -1.44
C ARG A 250 -17.62 3.61 -0.65
N LEU A 251 -17.79 2.78 0.37
CA LEU A 251 -16.69 2.08 1.01
C LEU A 251 -16.78 0.62 0.62
N ILE A 252 -15.69 0.07 0.07
CA ILE A 252 -15.49 -1.36 -0.04
C ILE A 252 -14.52 -1.74 1.08
N TRP A 253 -15.05 -2.39 2.11
CA TRP A 253 -14.22 -3.02 3.11
C TRP A 253 -13.61 -4.28 2.52
N VAL A 254 -12.30 -4.25 2.28
CA VAL A 254 -11.57 -5.39 1.74
C VAL A 254 -11.15 -6.26 2.92
N GLY A 255 -11.71 -7.46 3.01
CA GLY A 255 -11.33 -8.42 4.03
C GLY A 255 -9.88 -8.87 3.86
N GLU A 256 -9.20 -9.12 4.97
CA GLU A 256 -7.87 -9.74 4.97
C GLU A 256 -7.97 -11.20 4.51
N PRO A 257 -6.99 -11.76 3.79
CA PRO A 257 -6.96 -13.18 3.50
C PRO A 257 -6.76 -14.01 4.77
N ASN A 258 -7.08 -15.31 4.71
CA ASN A 258 -6.59 -16.24 5.74
C ASN A 258 -5.05 -16.30 5.64
N VAL A 259 -4.34 -16.12 6.75
CA VAL A 259 -2.89 -16.09 6.86
C VAL A 259 -2.35 -17.29 7.65
N GLY A 260 -1.07 -17.58 7.45
CA GLY A 260 -0.41 -18.76 8.04
C GLY A 260 0.09 -18.56 9.47
N ASN A 261 0.25 -17.31 9.90
CA ASN A 261 0.62 -16.99 11.28
C ASN A 261 -0.62 -17.12 12.20
N PRO A 262 -0.65 -18.02 13.18
CA PRO A 262 -1.84 -18.26 14.01
C PRO A 262 -2.32 -17.06 14.82
N ASP A 263 -1.41 -16.26 15.37
CA ASP A 263 -1.75 -15.11 16.20
C ASP A 263 -2.38 -14.00 15.36
N ILE A 264 -1.82 -13.75 14.17
CA ILE A 264 -2.38 -12.81 13.20
C ILE A 264 -3.71 -13.35 12.65
N GLN A 265 -3.77 -14.65 12.35
CA GLN A 265 -4.96 -15.29 11.82
C GLN A 265 -6.17 -15.13 12.74
N GLN A 266 -5.98 -15.23 14.06
CA GLN A 266 -7.06 -15.01 15.02
C GLN A 266 -7.60 -13.57 14.97
N ALA A 267 -6.72 -12.58 14.92
CA ALA A 267 -7.11 -11.17 14.81
C ALA A 267 -7.83 -10.89 13.49
N VAL A 268 -7.28 -11.38 12.37
CA VAL A 268 -7.86 -11.29 11.03
C VAL A 268 -9.25 -11.91 10.96
N GLN A 269 -9.44 -13.12 11.49
CA GLN A 269 -10.77 -13.76 11.52
C GLN A 269 -11.79 -12.94 12.30
N THR A 270 -11.38 -12.42 13.45
CA THR A 270 -12.24 -11.58 14.29
C THR A 270 -12.62 -10.29 13.57
N GLY A 271 -11.63 -9.59 12.99
CA GLY A 271 -11.86 -8.36 12.24
C GLY A 271 -12.71 -8.55 10.99
N ASN A 272 -12.44 -9.58 10.18
CA ASN A 272 -13.23 -9.89 8.99
C ASN A 272 -14.69 -10.19 9.33
N ARG A 273 -14.94 -10.95 10.41
CA ARG A 273 -16.31 -11.24 10.87
C ARG A 273 -17.03 -9.95 11.28
N ILE A 274 -16.39 -9.13 12.11
CA ILE A 274 -16.96 -7.86 12.58
C ILE A 274 -17.26 -6.94 11.39
N ALA A 275 -16.32 -6.78 10.46
CA ALA A 275 -16.51 -5.95 9.28
C ALA A 275 -17.69 -6.43 8.41
N GLN A 276 -17.86 -7.74 8.22
CA GLN A 276 -19.02 -8.29 7.51
C GLN A 276 -20.33 -8.02 8.25
N GLU A 277 -20.34 -8.09 9.58
CA GLU A 277 -21.52 -7.78 10.40
C GLU A 277 -21.88 -6.30 10.32
N GLU A 278 -20.91 -5.40 10.49
CA GLU A 278 -21.10 -3.94 10.45
C GLU A 278 -21.47 -3.43 9.05
N ALA A 279 -20.95 -4.06 7.98
CA ALA A 279 -21.29 -3.68 6.62
C ALA A 279 -22.77 -3.94 6.28
N LYS A 280 -23.40 -4.98 6.86
CA LYS A 280 -24.81 -5.34 6.57
C LYS A 280 -25.81 -4.25 6.93
N THR A 281 -25.47 -3.38 7.89
CA THR A 281 -26.36 -2.30 8.37
C THR A 281 -26.06 -0.96 7.74
N ARG A 282 -25.04 -0.87 6.86
CA ARG A 282 -24.57 0.38 6.25
C ARG A 282 -24.66 0.28 4.72
N PRO A 283 -25.71 0.84 4.10
CA PRO A 283 -25.93 0.72 2.65
C PRO A 283 -24.75 1.17 1.79
N TRP A 284 -23.93 2.11 2.28
CA TRP A 284 -22.74 2.65 1.57
C TRP A 284 -21.49 1.79 1.70
N VAL A 285 -21.58 0.67 2.40
CA VAL A 285 -20.49 -0.27 2.60
C VAL A 285 -20.79 -1.58 1.89
N SER A 286 -19.83 -2.08 1.12
CA SER A 286 -19.79 -3.46 0.69
C SER A 286 -18.56 -4.16 1.25
N TYR A 287 -18.65 -5.47 1.43
CA TYR A 287 -17.51 -6.29 1.88
C TYR A 287 -16.97 -7.08 0.69
N PHE A 288 -15.66 -7.01 0.47
CA PHE A 288 -14.95 -7.76 -0.56
C PHE A 288 -14.11 -8.87 0.10
N ASP A 289 -14.48 -10.13 -0.13
CA ASP A 289 -13.95 -11.30 0.58
C ASP A 289 -12.69 -11.87 -0.10
N VAL A 290 -11.52 -11.30 0.22
CA VAL A 290 -10.23 -11.81 -0.27
C VAL A 290 -9.98 -13.23 0.23
N ALA A 291 -10.32 -13.55 1.48
CA ALA A 291 -10.06 -14.85 2.08
C ALA A 291 -10.68 -15.98 1.26
N LYS A 292 -11.88 -15.80 0.72
CA LYS A 292 -12.54 -16.76 -0.17
C LYS A 292 -11.81 -16.95 -1.50
N LEU A 293 -11.21 -15.90 -2.07
CA LEU A 293 -10.54 -15.94 -3.37
C LEU A 293 -9.22 -16.71 -3.34
N VAL A 294 -8.54 -16.70 -2.19
CA VAL A 294 -7.22 -17.31 -2.01
C VAL A 294 -7.20 -18.41 -0.95
N ALA A 295 -8.36 -19.02 -0.70
CA ALA A 295 -8.48 -20.15 0.21
C ALA A 295 -7.98 -21.46 -0.40
N GLY A 296 -7.53 -22.37 0.46
CA GLY A 296 -7.34 -23.77 0.12
C GLY A 296 -8.66 -24.49 -0.18
N PRO A 297 -8.59 -25.75 -0.62
CA PRO A 297 -9.79 -26.54 -0.97
C PRO A 297 -10.80 -26.72 0.17
N ASP A 298 -10.37 -26.58 1.43
CA ASP A 298 -11.19 -26.67 2.64
C ASP A 298 -11.72 -25.29 3.12
N GLY A 299 -11.48 -24.22 2.35
CA GLY A 299 -11.85 -22.86 2.69
C GLY A 299 -10.92 -22.15 3.69
N LYS A 300 -9.78 -22.77 4.06
CA LYS A 300 -8.85 -22.23 5.06
C LYS A 300 -7.57 -21.67 4.41
N PHE A 301 -6.65 -21.20 5.25
CA PHE A 301 -5.30 -20.85 4.82
C PHE A 301 -4.64 -22.02 4.08
N ALA A 302 -3.98 -21.72 2.96
CA ALA A 302 -3.10 -22.64 2.27
C ALA A 302 -1.87 -21.90 1.74
N ASP A 303 -0.68 -22.48 1.97
CA ASP A 303 0.56 -21.96 1.41
C ASP A 303 0.55 -21.95 -0.12
N TYR A 304 -0.20 -22.89 -0.72
CA TYR A 304 -0.33 -23.07 -2.15
C TYR A 304 -1.80 -23.17 -2.52
N ILE A 305 -2.20 -22.41 -3.56
CA ILE A 305 -3.55 -22.50 -4.13
C ILE A 305 -3.49 -22.97 -5.58
N THR A 306 -4.59 -23.54 -6.05
CA THR A 306 -4.81 -23.81 -7.48
C THR A 306 -5.36 -22.54 -8.12
N LEU A 307 -4.61 -22.01 -9.08
CA LEU A 307 -5.01 -20.85 -9.88
C LEU A 307 -6.11 -21.25 -10.90
N PRO A 308 -6.84 -20.27 -11.46
CA PRO A 308 -7.89 -20.54 -12.46
C PRO A 308 -7.43 -21.33 -13.68
N ASP A 309 -6.15 -21.22 -14.06
CA ASP A 309 -5.53 -21.96 -15.16
C ASP A 309 -5.15 -23.42 -14.81
N GLY A 310 -5.46 -23.86 -13.58
CA GLY A 310 -5.15 -25.19 -13.05
C GLY A 310 -3.72 -25.34 -12.52
N THR A 311 -2.87 -24.32 -12.65
CA THR A 311 -1.52 -24.36 -12.08
C THR A 311 -1.54 -24.11 -10.57
N THR A 312 -0.51 -24.58 -9.87
CA THR A 312 -0.36 -24.32 -8.44
C THR A 312 0.63 -23.19 -8.20
N ALA A 313 0.31 -22.26 -7.31
CA ALA A 313 1.18 -21.16 -6.94
C ALA A 313 1.31 -21.02 -5.42
N ARG A 314 2.51 -20.70 -4.96
CA ARG A 314 2.72 -20.30 -3.56
C ARG A 314 2.05 -18.94 -3.35
N CYS A 315 1.13 -18.87 -2.42
CA CYS A 315 0.24 -17.74 -2.27
C CYS A 315 0.79 -16.66 -1.36
N TYR A 316 1.61 -17.04 -0.36
CA TYR A 316 2.18 -16.12 0.62
C TYR A 316 3.71 -16.14 0.60
N ALA A 317 4.29 -15.01 0.98
CA ALA A 317 5.70 -14.89 1.31
C ALA A 317 6.08 -15.81 2.50
N GLY A 318 7.36 -15.83 2.85
CA GLY A 318 7.85 -16.66 3.95
C GLY A 318 7.26 -16.34 5.32
N ASP A 319 6.66 -15.15 5.48
CA ASP A 319 5.98 -14.71 6.71
C ASP A 319 4.55 -15.24 6.84
N GLY A 320 3.99 -15.83 5.78
CA GLY A 320 2.62 -16.33 5.77
C GLY A 320 1.54 -15.24 5.78
N VAL A 321 1.89 -13.97 5.57
CA VAL A 321 0.97 -12.82 5.62
C VAL A 321 0.90 -12.10 4.26
N HIS A 322 2.05 -11.76 3.68
CA HIS A 322 2.08 -10.97 2.44
C HIS A 322 1.87 -11.85 1.21
N MET A 323 0.83 -11.56 0.43
CA MET A 323 0.50 -12.34 -0.77
C MET A 323 1.54 -12.16 -1.89
N SER A 324 1.75 -13.22 -2.65
CA SER A 324 2.52 -13.20 -3.88
C SER A 324 1.75 -12.48 -5.00
N VAL A 325 2.48 -11.97 -5.99
CA VAL A 325 1.89 -11.35 -7.19
C VAL A 325 0.87 -12.26 -7.87
N LYS A 326 1.12 -13.58 -7.91
CA LYS A 326 0.22 -14.54 -8.55
C LYS A 326 -1.15 -14.60 -7.86
N CYS A 327 -1.17 -14.61 -6.54
CA CYS A 327 -2.42 -14.58 -5.79
C CYS A 327 -3.08 -13.21 -5.81
N MET A 328 -2.29 -12.13 -5.76
CA MET A 328 -2.83 -10.79 -5.90
C MET A 328 -3.50 -10.59 -7.27
N ASN A 329 -3.00 -11.22 -8.34
CA ASN A 329 -3.69 -11.22 -9.64
C ASN A 329 -5.07 -11.86 -9.56
N VAL A 330 -5.22 -13.00 -8.85
CA VAL A 330 -6.56 -13.59 -8.62
C VAL A 330 -7.49 -12.60 -7.91
N VAL A 331 -6.96 -11.83 -6.96
CA VAL A 331 -7.72 -10.77 -6.28
C VAL A 331 -8.10 -9.66 -7.25
N MET A 332 -7.18 -9.20 -8.11
CA MET A 332 -7.44 -8.14 -9.10
C MET A 332 -8.45 -8.56 -10.16
N ASP A 333 -8.39 -9.82 -10.63
CA ASP A 333 -9.33 -10.40 -11.59
C ASP A 333 -10.78 -10.36 -11.08
N ASN A 334 -10.99 -10.20 -9.77
CA ASN A 334 -12.30 -10.06 -9.15
C ASN A 334 -12.58 -8.62 -8.67
N LEU A 335 -11.57 -7.92 -8.16
CA LEU A 335 -11.71 -6.56 -7.63
C LEU A 335 -11.91 -5.53 -8.73
N VAL A 336 -11.19 -5.62 -9.86
CA VAL A 336 -11.33 -4.68 -10.97
C VAL A 336 -12.75 -4.73 -11.55
N PRO A 337 -13.33 -5.90 -11.90
CA PRO A 337 -14.72 -5.97 -12.31
C PRO A 337 -15.72 -5.49 -11.25
N THR A 338 -15.40 -5.68 -9.96
CA THR A 338 -16.23 -5.15 -8.88
C THR A 338 -16.28 -3.62 -8.92
N LEU A 339 -15.14 -2.97 -9.18
CA LEU A 339 -15.06 -1.50 -9.31
C LEU A 339 -15.75 -0.99 -10.57
N THR A 340 -15.50 -1.61 -11.74
CA THR A 340 -16.10 -1.16 -13.00
C THR A 340 -17.62 -1.40 -13.02
N GLY A 341 -18.06 -2.50 -12.42
CA GLY A 341 -19.47 -2.85 -12.27
C GLY A 341 -20.30 -1.81 -11.51
N LEU A 342 -19.67 -0.97 -10.66
CA LEU A 342 -20.34 0.12 -9.93
C LEU A 342 -21.01 1.14 -10.87
N TYR A 343 -20.40 1.40 -12.04
CA TYR A 343 -20.88 2.40 -12.98
C TYR A 343 -21.37 1.83 -14.31
N GLU A 344 -21.01 0.59 -14.66
CA GLU A 344 -21.58 -0.11 -15.81
C GLU A 344 -23.08 -0.42 -15.60
N SER A 345 -23.47 -0.69 -14.35
CA SER A 345 -24.86 -0.94 -13.95
C SER A 345 -25.70 0.34 -13.83
N SER A 346 -25.12 1.51 -14.10
CA SER A 346 -25.79 2.81 -13.98
C SER A 346 -26.71 3.04 -15.19
N PRO A 347 -27.97 3.49 -15.02
CA PRO A 347 -28.94 3.62 -16.12
C PRO A 347 -28.45 4.49 -17.29
N ASP A 348 -27.55 5.43 -17.03
CA ASP A 348 -26.95 6.32 -18.04
C ASP A 348 -25.94 5.60 -18.97
N SER A 349 -25.45 4.40 -18.61
CA SER A 349 -24.49 3.63 -19.42
C SER A 349 -25.07 3.15 -20.76
N THR A 350 -26.41 3.04 -20.84
CA THR A 350 -27.11 2.56 -22.05
C THR A 350 -27.31 3.62 -23.14
N SER A 351 -27.03 4.91 -22.87
CA SER A 351 -27.24 5.98 -23.86
C SER A 351 -26.07 6.18 -24.84
N SER A 352 -24.91 5.60 -24.59
CA SER A 352 -23.69 5.85 -25.39
C SER A 352 -23.48 4.88 -26.54
N ALA A 353 -24.26 3.80 -26.61
CA ALA A 353 -24.07 2.71 -27.58
C ALA A 353 -25.16 2.67 -28.66
N SER A 354 -25.48 3.79 -29.31
CA SER A 354 -26.20 3.75 -30.59
C SER A 354 -26.06 5.05 -31.39
N THR A 355 -24.93 5.22 -32.06
CA THR A 355 -24.89 6.05 -33.28
C THR A 355 -23.89 5.49 -34.29
N SER A 356 -24.17 4.29 -34.79
CA SER A 356 -23.59 3.83 -36.06
C SER A 356 -24.50 4.30 -37.19
N THR A 357 -24.19 5.46 -37.74
CA THR A 357 -24.82 6.02 -38.94
C THR A 357 -24.60 5.08 -40.12
N THR A 358 -25.63 4.36 -40.51
CA THR A 358 -25.62 3.56 -41.74
C THR A 358 -25.89 4.51 -42.92
N SER A 359 -24.82 4.80 -43.67
CA SER A 359 -24.91 5.46 -44.97
C SER A 359 -25.36 4.43 -46.01
N THR A 360 -26.62 4.50 -46.42
CA THR A 360 -27.15 3.67 -47.51
C THR A 360 -27.12 4.46 -48.81
N THR A 361 -26.13 4.15 -49.65
CA THR A 361 -26.01 4.64 -51.03
C THR A 361 -27.13 4.06 -51.89
N LYS A 362 -27.95 4.93 -52.50
CA LYS A 362 -29.00 4.57 -53.46
C LYS A 362 -28.40 4.49 -54.88
N PRO A 363 -28.65 3.43 -55.68
CA PRO A 363 -28.24 3.42 -57.07
C PRO A 363 -29.24 4.21 -57.93
N LYS A 364 -28.70 4.94 -58.92
CA LYS A 364 -29.46 5.62 -59.98
C LYS A 364 -30.07 4.58 -60.92
N GLY A 365 -31.38 4.68 -61.11
CA GLY A 365 -32.12 4.18 -62.28
C GLY A 365 -32.80 5.37 -62.93
#